data_AF-A0A9D7TRK3-F1
#
_entry.id   AF-A0A9D7TRK3-F1
#
_cell.length_a   1.000
_cell.length_b   1.000
_cell.length_c   1.000
_cell.angle_alpha   90.00
_cell.angle_beta   90.00
_cell.angle_gamma   90.00
#
_symmetry.space_group_name_H-M   'P 1'
#
loop_
_entity.id
_entity.type
_entity.pdbx_description
1 polymer ?
#
loop_
_entity_poly.entity_id
_entity_poly.type
_entity_poly.pdbx_seq_one_letter_code
_entity_poly.pdbx_strand_id
1 'polypeptide(L)'
;MIIDFVTMQTKRSKSYLKIITTAKKLFWKHGSSRVTIEELCREAGVSKMTFYRHFNNKNEIIGKFWRWSLKKDARVPWNNGFGNII
;
A
#
# COMPACT_ATOMS: atom_id res chain seq x y z
N MET A 1 -12.33 15.30 -22.09
CA MET A 1 -11.81 15.48 -20.71
C MET A 1 -11.99 14.19 -19.89
N ILE A 2 -11.46 13.05 -20.36
CA ILE A 2 -11.48 11.72 -19.68
C ILE A 2 -10.05 11.14 -19.57
N ILE A 3 -9.05 11.88 -20.08
CA ILE A 3 -7.70 11.35 -20.37
C ILE A 3 -6.78 11.37 -19.12
N ASP A 4 -7.14 12.09 -18.06
CA ASP A 4 -6.27 12.26 -16.88
C ASP A 4 -6.22 11.05 -15.94
N PHE A 5 -7.24 10.19 -15.93
CA PHE A 5 -7.26 9.05 -15.00
C PHE A 5 -6.43 7.86 -15.49
N VAL A 6 -6.35 7.66 -16.81
CA VAL A 6 -5.57 6.58 -17.42
C VAL A 6 -4.09 6.97 -17.56
N THR A 7 -3.79 8.24 -17.83
CA THR A 7 -2.40 8.71 -17.99
C THR A 7 -1.62 8.85 -16.68
N MET A 8 -2.28 9.10 -15.53
CA MET A 8 -1.58 9.13 -14.22
C MET A 8 -1.06 7.76 -13.73
N GLN A 9 -1.40 6.65 -14.40
CA GLN A 9 -0.91 5.31 -14.03
C GLN A 9 0.38 4.89 -14.76
N THR A 10 0.83 5.61 -15.79
CA THR A 10 1.88 5.12 -16.71
C THR A 10 3.32 5.41 -16.28
N LYS A 11 3.58 5.89 -15.05
CA LYS A 11 4.95 6.13 -14.55
C LYS A 11 5.22 5.56 -13.14
N ARG A 12 4.57 4.45 -12.77
CA ARG A 12 4.96 3.69 -11.57
C ARG A 12 6.02 2.65 -11.94
N SER A 13 7.11 2.57 -11.18
CA SER A 13 8.18 1.60 -11.45
C SER A 13 7.66 0.15 -11.34
N LYS A 14 8.25 -0.79 -12.07
CA LYS A 14 7.92 -2.23 -11.94
C LYS A 14 8.04 -2.70 -10.48
N SER A 15 9.04 -2.21 -9.76
CA SER A 15 9.28 -2.52 -8.35
C SER A 15 8.18 -1.98 -7.44
N TYR A 16 7.66 -0.78 -7.70
CA TYR A 16 6.53 -0.20 -6.97
C TYR A 16 5.28 -1.10 -7.08
N LEU A 17 4.97 -1.57 -8.30
CA LEU A 17 3.82 -2.44 -8.53
C LEU A 17 3.97 -3.79 -7.84
N LYS A 18 5.17 -4.38 -7.86
CA LYS A 18 5.47 -5.61 -7.11
C LYS A 18 5.21 -5.43 -5.61
N ILE A 19 5.77 -4.38 -5.01
CA ILE A 19 5.61 -4.09 -3.57
C ILE A 19 4.13 -3.94 -3.20
N ILE A 20 3.36 -3.15 -3.95
CA ILE A 20 1.94 -2.93 -3.65
C ILE A 20 1.12 -4.21 -3.80
N THR A 21 1.39 -5.01 -4.83
CA THR A 21 0.64 -6.24 -5.09
C THR A 21 0.92 -7.29 -4.02
N THR A 22 2.19 -7.42 -3.59
CA THR A 22 2.58 -8.30 -2.50
C THR A 22 2.04 -7.81 -1.16
N ALA A 23 2.09 -6.50 -0.89
CA ALA A 23 1.54 -5.91 0.33
C ALA A 23 0.05 -6.21 0.46
N LYS A 24 -0.72 -6.11 -0.65
CA LYS A 24 -2.13 -6.49 -0.68
C LYS A 24 -2.35 -7.94 -0.26
N LYS A 25 -1.59 -8.88 -0.84
CA LYS A 25 -1.70 -10.31 -0.52
C LYS A 25 -1.40 -10.58 0.95
N LEU A 26 -0.31 -10.01 1.46
CA LEU A 26 0.14 -10.21 2.84
C LEU A 26 -0.82 -9.57 3.84
N PHE A 27 -1.30 -8.34 3.59
CA PHE A 27 -2.26 -7.68 4.46
C PHE A 27 -3.60 -8.42 4.49
N TRP A 28 -4.05 -8.97 3.36
CA TRP A 28 -5.27 -9.78 3.32
C TRP A 28 -5.14 -11.09 4.10
N LYS A 29 -3.97 -11.73 4.04
CA LYS A 29 -3.75 -13.06 4.66
C LYS A 29 -3.37 -12.98 6.15
N HIS A 30 -2.60 -11.97 6.56
CA HIS A 30 -1.98 -11.90 7.88
C HIS A 30 -2.33 -10.65 8.68
N GLY A 31 -2.99 -9.66 8.06
CA GLY A 31 -3.26 -8.35 8.65
C GLY A 31 -2.06 -7.40 8.58
N SER A 32 -2.32 -6.09 8.54
CA SER A 32 -1.28 -5.06 8.40
C SER A 32 -0.32 -4.99 9.60
N SER A 33 -0.77 -5.35 10.80
CA SER A 33 0.04 -5.28 12.02
C SER A 33 1.20 -6.28 12.02
N ARG A 34 0.98 -7.51 11.52
CA ARG A 34 1.99 -8.59 11.53
C ARG A 34 3.02 -8.53 10.40
N VAL A 35 2.70 -7.88 9.29
CA VAL A 35 3.57 -7.86 8.10
C VAL A 35 4.73 -6.88 8.31
N THR A 36 5.97 -7.34 8.16
CA THR A 36 7.18 -6.50 8.25
C THR A 36 7.64 -6.00 6.88
N ILE A 37 8.46 -4.95 6.84
CA ILE A 37 9.05 -4.45 5.59
C ILE A 37 9.99 -5.51 5.01
N GLU A 38 10.72 -6.22 5.87
CA GLU A 38 11.61 -7.33 5.54
C GLU A 38 10.87 -8.44 4.79
N GLU A 39 9.77 -8.92 5.37
CA GLU A 39 8.96 -9.97 4.78
C GLU A 39 8.31 -9.53 3.47
N LEU A 40 7.82 -8.29 3.44
CA LEU A 40 7.25 -7.70 2.23
C LEU A 40 8.28 -7.60 1.10
N CYS A 41 9.52 -7.17 1.41
CA CYS A 41 10.61 -7.09 0.44
C CYS A 41 11.01 -8.48 -0.07
N ARG A 42 11.11 -9.46 0.84
CA ARG A 42 11.43 -10.85 0.51
C ARG A 42 10.39 -11.44 -0.43
N GLU A 43 9.11 -11.30 -0.09
CA GLU A 43 8.00 -11.85 -0.88
C GLU A 43 7.79 -11.10 -2.20
N ALA A 44 8.08 -9.80 -2.25
CA ALA A 44 8.01 -9.01 -3.48
C ALA A 44 9.25 -9.18 -4.39
N GLY A 45 10.30 -9.87 -3.92
CA GLY A 45 11.56 -10.03 -4.64
C GLY A 45 12.25 -8.69 -4.90
N VAL A 46 12.21 -7.77 -3.94
CA VAL A 46 12.85 -6.44 -4.02
C VAL A 46 13.79 -6.23 -2.86
N SER A 47 14.86 -5.46 -3.07
CA SER A 47 15.75 -5.06 -1.96
C SER A 47 15.12 -3.98 -1.09
N LYS A 48 15.52 -3.91 0.20
CA LYS A 48 15.11 -2.83 1.10
C LYS A 48 15.43 -1.44 0.53
N MET A 49 16.58 -1.29 -0.13
CA MET A 49 16.95 -0.03 -0.79
C MET A 49 15.93 0.36 -1.87
N THR A 50 15.46 -0.60 -2.67
CA THR A 50 14.42 -0.36 -3.68
C THR A 50 13.08 -0.02 -3.05
N PHE A 51 12.77 -0.64 -1.91
CA PHE A 51 11.59 -0.30 -1.12
C PHE A 51 11.64 1.15 -0.63
N TYR A 52 12.73 1.55 0.01
CA TYR A 52 12.91 2.91 0.55
C TYR A 52 12.97 3.99 -0.53
N ARG A 53 13.30 3.66 -1.77
CA ARG A 53 13.15 4.57 -2.93
C ARG A 53 11.69 4.88 -3.29
N HIS A 54 10.75 4.04 -2.86
CA HIS A 54 9.33 4.15 -3.21
C HIS A 54 8.42 4.47 -2.02
N PHE A 55 8.82 4.05 -0.82
CA PHE A 55 8.07 4.20 0.41
C PHE A 55 9.02 4.50 1.57
N ASN A 56 8.79 5.60 2.28
CA ASN A 56 9.64 5.98 3.40
C ASN A 56 9.34 5.15 4.65
N ASN A 57 8.11 4.65 4.79
CA ASN A 57 7.70 3.88 5.96
C ASN A 57 6.57 2.88 5.64
N LYS A 58 6.33 1.95 6.57
CA LYS A 58 5.24 0.96 6.50
C LYS A 58 3.86 1.63 6.43
N ASN A 59 3.69 2.75 7.13
CA ASN A 59 2.42 3.50 7.19
C ASN A 59 2.02 4.10 5.84
N GLU A 60 2.96 4.48 4.98
CA GLU A 60 2.68 4.97 3.63
C GLU A 60 2.05 3.88 2.76
N ILE A 61 2.54 2.64 2.86
CA ILE A 61 1.99 1.52 2.11
C ILE A 61 0.60 1.19 2.65
N ILE A 62 0.44 1.17 3.97
CA ILE A 62 -0.84 0.95 4.63
C ILE A 62 -1.84 2.04 4.20
N GLY A 63 -1.47 3.31 4.28
CA GLY A 63 -2.31 4.43 3.86
C GLY A 63 -2.67 4.39 2.37
N LYS A 64 -1.74 3.99 1.50
CA LYS A 64 -2.03 3.78 0.07
C LYS A 64 -2.92 2.56 -0.18
N PHE A 65 -2.73 1.48 0.57
CA PHE A 65 -3.59 0.30 0.52
C PHE A 65 -5.01 0.67 0.95
N TRP A 66 -5.18 1.36 2.09
CA TRP A 66 -6.48 1.82 2.57
C TRP A 66 -7.12 2.80 1.61
N ARG A 67 -6.37 3.78 1.09
CA ARG A 67 -6.88 4.71 0.06
C ARG A 67 -7.35 3.97 -1.20
N TRP A 68 -6.67 2.90 -1.59
CA TRP A 68 -7.09 2.05 -2.71
C TRP A 68 -8.33 1.22 -2.34
N SER A 69 -8.41 0.68 -1.12
CA SER A 69 -9.56 -0.10 -0.64
C SER A 69 -10.82 0.77 -0.48
N LEU A 70 -10.69 1.96 0.10
CA LEU A 70 -11.79 2.91 0.31
C LEU A 70 -12.39 3.43 -1.01
N LYS A 71 -11.60 3.49 -2.10
CA LYS A 71 -12.15 3.78 -3.43
C LYS A 71 -13.03 2.67 -3.99
N LYS A 72 -12.89 1.43 -3.50
CA LYS A 72 -13.82 0.34 -3.81
C LYS A 72 -15.02 0.32 -2.86
N ASP A 73 -14.82 0.75 -1.63
CA ASP A 73 -15.84 0.77 -0.56
C ASP A 73 -16.35 2.18 -0.25
N ALA A 74 -16.76 2.96 -1.25
CA ALA A 74 -17.48 4.23 -1.03
C ALA A 74 -18.88 4.05 -0.38
N ARG A 75 -19.09 2.97 0.40
CA ARG A 75 -20.29 2.64 1.16
C ARG A 75 -20.06 2.51 2.67
N VAL A 76 -18.82 2.62 3.17
CA VAL A 76 -18.56 2.62 4.62
C VAL A 76 -17.76 3.86 5.03
N PRO A 77 -18.38 4.85 5.69
CA PRO A 77 -17.66 5.98 6.24
C PRO A 77 -16.77 5.49 7.39
N TRP A 78 -15.51 5.92 7.40
CA TRP A 78 -14.57 5.64 8.48
C TRP A 78 -15.05 6.37 9.76
N ASN A 79 -15.73 5.62 10.61
CA ASN A 79 -15.75 5.78 12.05
C ASN A 79 -15.43 4.37 12.53
N ASN A 80 -14.19 4.05 12.92
CA ASN A 80 -13.71 4.05 14.31
C ASN A 80 -12.21 3.67 14.28
N GLY A 81 -11.34 4.29 15.09
CA GLY A 81 -10.12 3.61 15.56
C GLY A 81 -8.78 4.37 15.62
N PHE A 82 -8.69 5.66 15.28
CA PHE A 82 -7.54 6.50 15.67
C PHE A 82 -7.92 7.44 16.82
N GLY A 83 -8.49 6.88 17.88
CA GLY A 83 -8.70 7.57 19.15
C GLY A 83 -7.75 6.99 20.21
N ASN A 84 -7.06 7.89 20.91
CA ASN A 84 -6.12 7.71 22.02
C ASN A 84 -4.68 7.28 21.71
N ILE A 85 -3.84 8.27 21.44
CA ILE A 85 -2.59 8.46 22.20
C ILE A 85 -2.46 9.96 22.50
N ILE A 86 -2.52 10.28 23.80
CA ILE A 86 -2.42 11.56 24.55
C ILE A 86 -3.55 12.58 24.43
#